data_AF-A0A2R6NQ49-F1
#
_entry.id   AF-A0A2R6NQ49-F1
#
_cell.length_a   1.000
_cell.length_b   1.000
_cell.length_c   1.000
_cell.angle_alpha   90.00
_cell.angle_beta   90.00
_cell.angle_gamma   90.00
#
_symmetry.space_group_name_H-M   'P 1'
#
loop_
_entity.id
_entity.type
_entity.pdbx_description
1 polymer ?
#
loop_
_entity_poly.entity_id
_entity_poly.type
_entity_poly.pdbx_seq_one_letter_code
_entity_poly.pdbx_strand_id
1 'polypeptide(L)'
;MLGVKWKNVYNMDEKGLQIGGGRKSTGEKYLFGRLDPSKYKSRDANLELVTIIECVSADGVALVPGFVFQGGSSLEVEWLEVDDRIIVSTSPNGWTDDEICLNWFKSTFIPQA
;
A
#
# COMPACT_ATOMS: atom_id res chain seq x y z
N MET A 1 7.93 1.24 33.93
CA MET A 1 7.37 0.76 32.64
C MET A 1 6.03 0.11 32.98
N LEU A 2 4.92 0.62 32.43
CA LEU A 2 3.59 0.04 32.65
C LEU A 2 3.63 -1.44 32.26
N GLY A 3 3.01 -2.33 33.03
CA GLY A 3 3.02 -3.80 32.83
C GLY A 3 2.26 -4.28 31.58
N VAL A 4 2.32 -3.51 30.49
CA VAL A 4 1.75 -3.84 29.18
C VAL A 4 2.62 -4.91 28.54
N LYS A 5 2.00 -5.99 28.09
CA LYS A 5 2.69 -7.08 27.40
C LYS A 5 3.09 -6.62 26.00
N TRP A 6 4.26 -7.04 25.50
CA TRP A 6 4.74 -6.69 24.15
C TRP A 6 3.77 -7.09 23.04
N LYS A 7 3.10 -8.23 23.20
CA LYS A 7 2.01 -8.66 22.31
C LYS A 7 0.81 -7.71 22.23
N ASN A 8 0.69 -6.75 23.15
CA ASN A 8 -0.38 -5.75 23.17
C ASN A 8 0.13 -4.35 22.76
N VAL A 9 1.36 -4.25 22.25
CA VAL A 9 1.96 -3.00 21.75
C VAL A 9 2.11 -3.17 20.25
N TYR A 10 1.48 -2.31 19.46
CA TYR A 10 1.44 -2.44 18.00
C TYR A 10 1.96 -1.17 17.33
N ASN A 11 2.62 -1.34 16.19
CA ASN A 11 2.92 -0.27 15.26
C ASN A 11 2.15 -0.51 13.97
N MET A 12 1.27 0.42 13.62
CA MET A 12 0.56 0.46 12.33
C MET A 12 1.18 1.55 11.47
N ASP A 13 1.38 1.27 10.18
CA ASP A 13 1.91 2.23 9.21
C ASP A 13 1.30 2.00 7.81
N GLU A 14 1.46 3.00 6.95
CA GLU A 14 0.98 2.99 5.57
C GLU A 14 2.13 3.02 4.56
N LYS A 15 2.04 2.15 3.55
CA LYS A 15 3.04 2.04 2.49
C LYS A 15 2.40 2.23 1.11
N GLY A 16 2.78 3.30 0.42
CA GLY A 16 2.47 3.47 -1.00
C GLY A 16 3.37 2.64 -1.92
N LEU A 17 2.78 1.93 -2.87
CA LEU A 17 3.42 1.22 -3.97
C LEU A 17 2.99 1.87 -5.30
N GLN A 18 3.90 2.64 -5.90
CA GLN A 18 3.63 3.35 -7.14
C GLN A 18 4.08 2.53 -8.36
N ILE A 19 3.12 2.09 -9.16
CA ILE A 19 3.32 1.41 -10.43
C ILE A 19 3.55 2.48 -11.51
N GLY A 20 4.51 2.26 -12.41
CA GLY A 20 4.82 3.18 -13.51
C GLY A 20 5.62 4.45 -13.16
N GLY A 21 5.69 4.85 -11.88
CA GLY A 21 6.30 6.11 -11.45
C GLY A 21 7.81 6.11 -11.14
N GLY A 22 8.42 4.92 -11.03
CA GLY A 22 9.78 4.76 -10.53
C GLY A 22 10.91 4.97 -11.55
N ARG A 23 12.11 5.30 -11.06
CA ARG A 23 13.37 5.04 -11.79
C ARG A 23 13.35 3.59 -12.27
N LYS A 24 13.73 3.33 -13.53
CA LYS A 24 13.88 1.96 -14.05
C LYS A 24 14.61 1.09 -13.03
N SER A 25 14.03 -0.05 -12.64
CA SER A 25 14.69 -1.01 -11.74
C SER A 25 15.87 -1.74 -12.40
N THR A 26 16.16 -1.43 -13.67
CA THR A 26 17.24 -2.04 -14.46
C THR A 26 18.64 -1.59 -14.00
N GLY A 27 18.74 -0.57 -13.14
CA GLY A 27 20.03 0.01 -12.71
C GLY A 27 20.78 0.76 -13.82
N GLU A 28 20.23 0.80 -15.03
CA GLU A 28 20.84 1.46 -16.18
C GLU A 28 20.84 2.97 -16.02
N LYS A 29 22.03 3.56 -16.16
CA LYS A 29 22.22 5.00 -16.20
C LYS A 29 22.50 5.41 -17.64
N TYR A 30 21.80 6.43 -18.11
CA TYR A 30 22.03 7.01 -19.43
C TYR A 30 22.73 8.36 -19.25
N LEU A 31 23.75 8.62 -20.07
CA LEU A 31 24.41 9.92 -20.15
C LEU A 31 23.84 10.68 -21.35
N PHE A 32 23.38 11.90 -21.13
CA PHE A 32 22.85 12.77 -22.16
C PHE A 32 23.64 14.08 -22.20
N GLY A 33 23.83 14.65 -23.39
CA GLY A 33 24.32 16.01 -23.52
C GLY A 33 23.34 17.01 -22.89
N ARG A 34 23.83 18.13 -22.36
CA ARG A 34 23.00 19.14 -21.67
C ARG A 34 21.77 19.59 -22.49
N LEU A 35 21.96 19.70 -23.80
CA LEU A 35 20.96 20.17 -24.77
C LEU A 35 20.25 19.02 -25.51
N ASP A 36 20.53 17.77 -25.16
CA ASP A 36 19.94 16.62 -25.84
C ASP A 36 18.46 16.48 -25.45
N PRO A 37 17.51 16.56 -26.42
CA PRO A 37 16.09 16.42 -26.15
C PRO A 37 15.69 14.99 -25.75
N SER A 38 16.51 13.98 -26.08
CA SER A 38 16.25 12.57 -25.73
C SER A 38 16.41 12.25 -24.24
N LYS A 39 16.92 13.20 -23.44
CA LYS A 39 17.02 13.10 -21.97
C LYS A 39 15.65 12.92 -21.28
N TYR A 40 14.59 13.33 -21.95
CA TYR A 40 13.21 13.09 -21.53
C TYR A 40 12.65 11.93 -22.35
N LYS A 41 12.71 10.71 -21.81
CA LYS A 41 11.80 9.66 -22.28
C LYS A 41 10.43 9.96 -21.69
N SER A 42 9.41 10.04 -22.54
CA SER A 42 8.01 10.01 -22.13
C SER A 42 7.84 8.80 -21.23
N ARG A 43 7.67 9.04 -19.93
CA ARG A 43 7.25 7.99 -19.01
C ARG A 43 5.78 7.75 -19.33
N ASP A 44 5.39 6.48 -19.28
CA ASP A 44 3.97 6.17 -19.26
C ASP A 44 3.39 6.91 -18.05
N ALA A 45 2.41 7.79 -18.28
CA ALA A 45 1.85 8.66 -17.25
C ALA A 45 0.85 7.93 -16.35
N ASN A 46 0.65 6.63 -16.60
CA ASN A 46 -0.18 5.75 -15.79
C ASN A 46 0.56 5.44 -14.48
N LEU A 47 0.36 6.33 -13.52
CA LEU A 47 0.81 6.21 -12.15
C LEU A 47 -0.32 5.58 -11.33
N GLU A 48 -0.41 4.26 -11.31
CA GLU A 48 -1.32 3.58 -10.38
C GLU A 48 -0.66 3.47 -9.01
N LEU A 49 -1.37 3.95 -7.98
CA LEU A 49 -0.96 3.80 -6.59
C LEU A 49 -1.75 2.66 -5.95
N VAL A 50 -1.03 1.77 -5.26
CA VAL A 50 -1.60 0.84 -4.29
C VAL A 50 -1.11 1.25 -2.91
N THR A 51 -2.02 1.53 -1.98
CA THR A 51 -1.68 1.79 -0.58
C THR A 51 -1.86 0.52 0.23
N ILE A 52 -0.87 0.18 1.03
CA ILE A 52 -0.86 -1.00 1.90
C ILE A 52 -0.94 -0.51 3.35
N ILE A 53 -1.85 -1.08 4.13
CA ILE A 53 -1.97 -0.85 5.57
C ILE A 53 -1.32 -2.04 6.28
N GLU A 54 -0.24 -1.80 7.02
CA GLU A 54 0.56 -2.83 7.68
C GLU A 54 0.54 -2.61 9.20
N CYS A 55 0.49 -3.69 9.98
CA CYS A 55 0.53 -3.60 11.44
C CYS A 55 1.29 -4.77 12.06
N VAL A 56 2.19 -4.47 13.00
CA VAL A 56 3.05 -5.47 13.65
C VAL A 56 3.10 -5.23 15.15
N SER A 57 2.98 -6.29 15.95
CA SER A 57 3.15 -6.25 17.39
C SER A 57 4.64 -6.13 17.79
N ALA A 58 4.91 -5.64 18.99
CA ALA A 58 6.28 -5.51 19.49
C ALA A 58 6.94 -6.86 19.83
N ASP A 59 6.19 -7.96 19.86
CA ASP A 59 6.72 -9.33 19.91
C ASP A 59 6.89 -9.97 18.51
N GLY A 60 6.68 -9.19 17.44
CA GLY A 60 7.05 -9.55 16.07
C GLY A 60 5.97 -10.26 15.26
N VAL A 61 4.71 -10.28 15.73
CA VAL A 61 3.59 -10.85 15.00
C VAL A 61 3.01 -9.79 14.06
N ALA A 62 3.07 -10.06 12.76
CA ALA A 62 2.43 -9.22 11.74
C ALA A 62 0.95 -9.59 11.61
N LEU A 63 0.08 -8.57 11.59
CA LEU A 63 -1.31 -8.73 11.18
C LEU A 63 -1.41 -8.86 9.67
N VAL A 64 -2.50 -9.44 9.19
CA VAL A 64 -2.81 -9.49 7.76
C VAL A 64 -2.90 -8.05 7.20
N PRO A 65 -2.27 -7.74 6.06
CA PRO A 65 -2.28 -6.38 5.52
C PRO A 65 -3.64 -6.03 4.89
N GLY A 66 -3.94 -4.73 4.84
CA GLY A 66 -5.03 -4.17 4.03
C GLY A 66 -4.49 -3.55 2.74
N PHE A 67 -5.31 -3.53 1.68
CA PHE A 67 -4.95 -2.92 0.40
C PHE A 67 -5.99 -1.90 -0.06
N VAL A 68 -5.52 -0.76 -0.57
CA VAL A 68 -6.34 0.27 -1.19
C VAL A 68 -5.85 0.50 -2.61
N PHE A 69 -6.71 0.20 -3.58
CA PHE A 69 -6.44 0.42 -5.00
C PHE A 69 -6.99 1.77 -5.45
N GLN A 70 -6.23 2.48 -6.29
CA GLN A 70 -6.72 3.65 -6.98
C GLN A 70 -7.79 3.26 -8.01
N GLY A 71 -8.98 3.84 -7.93
CA GLY A 71 -10.07 3.57 -8.87
C GLY A 71 -11.44 3.93 -8.34
N GLY A 72 -12.47 3.67 -9.15
CA GLY A 72 -13.87 3.83 -8.77
C GLY A 72 -14.39 2.70 -7.87
N SER A 73 -15.71 2.58 -7.80
CA SER A 73 -16.42 1.60 -6.96
C SER A 73 -16.36 0.15 -7.45
N SER A 74 -15.77 -0.12 -8.62
CA SER A 74 -15.72 -1.46 -9.22
C SER A 74 -14.31 -2.03 -9.16
N LEU A 75 -13.95 -2.58 -8.00
CA LEU A 75 -12.98 -3.67 -7.95
C LEU A 75 -13.79 -4.96 -8.05
N GLU A 76 -13.52 -5.75 -9.08
CA GLU A 76 -14.18 -7.04 -9.26
C GLU A 76 -13.55 -8.04 -8.28
N VAL A 77 -14.04 -8.03 -7.03
CA VAL A 77 -13.50 -8.84 -5.92
C VAL A 77 -13.50 -10.34 -6.26
N GLU A 78 -14.41 -10.80 -7.13
CA GLU A 78 -14.47 -12.18 -7.63
C GLU A 78 -13.21 -12.63 -8.40
N TRP A 79 -12.39 -11.68 -8.87
CA TRP A 79 -11.15 -11.97 -9.61
C TRP A 79 -9.93 -12.03 -8.70
N LEU A 80 -10.09 -11.75 -7.41
CA LEU A 80 -9.00 -11.78 -6.44
C LEU A 80 -8.93 -13.15 -5.77
N GLU A 81 -7.80 -13.82 -5.95
CA GLU A 81 -7.44 -15.02 -5.18
C GLU A 81 -6.63 -14.58 -3.95
N VAL A 82 -7.31 -14.12 -2.90
CA VAL A 82 -6.68 -13.63 -1.66
C VAL A 82 -7.26 -14.31 -0.41
N ASP A 83 -6.51 -14.28 0.69
CA ASP A 83 -6.99 -14.74 2.00
C ASP A 83 -8.20 -13.92 2.44
N ASP A 84 -9.29 -14.57 2.90
CA ASP A 84 -10.54 -13.90 3.31
C ASP A 84 -10.36 -12.86 4.43
N ARG A 85 -9.24 -12.89 5.15
CA ARG A 85 -8.91 -11.91 6.19
C ARG A 85 -8.29 -10.63 5.62
N ILE A 86 -7.88 -10.64 4.35
CA ILE A 86 -7.35 -9.47 3.65
C ILE A 86 -8.51 -8.55 3.29
N ILE A 87 -8.47 -7.33 3.81
CA ILE A 87 -9.40 -6.29 3.40
C ILE A 87 -8.86 -5.58 2.17
N VAL A 88 -9.66 -5.58 1.13
CA VAL A 88 -9.38 -4.84 -0.10
C VAL A 88 -10.41 -3.74 -0.26
N SER A 89 -9.94 -2.52 -0.50
CA SER A 89 -10.75 -1.32 -0.67
C SER A 89 -10.32 -0.56 -1.92
N THR A 90 -11.16 0.36 -2.38
CA THR A 90 -10.83 1.28 -3.46
C THR A 90 -11.06 2.72 -3.03
N SER A 91 -10.28 3.64 -3.59
CA SER A 91 -10.56 5.07 -3.48
C SER A 91 -10.16 5.78 -4.78
N PRO A 92 -10.81 6.91 -5.13
CA PRO A 92 -10.54 7.60 -6.40
C PRO A 92 -9.07 7.99 -6.63
N ASN A 93 -8.33 8.23 -5.55
CA ASN A 93 -6.92 8.62 -5.58
C ASN A 93 -5.96 7.51 -5.10
N GLY A 94 -6.48 6.38 -4.61
CA GLY A 94 -5.68 5.29 -4.04
C GLY A 94 -5.16 5.56 -2.63
N TRP A 95 -5.66 6.60 -1.95
CA TRP A 95 -5.29 6.96 -0.58
C TRP A 95 -6.29 6.37 0.40
N THR A 96 -5.85 6.20 1.64
CA THR A 96 -6.70 5.87 2.77
C THR A 96 -7.49 7.09 3.23
N ASP A 97 -8.65 6.82 3.84
CA ASP A 97 -9.48 7.80 4.53
C ASP A 97 -10.00 7.21 5.86
N ASP A 98 -10.75 8.01 6.61
CA ASP A 98 -11.28 7.61 7.92
C ASP A 98 -12.19 6.38 7.83
N GLU A 99 -12.95 6.22 6.74
CA GLU A 99 -13.88 5.11 6.56
C GLU A 99 -13.13 3.81 6.25
N ILE A 100 -12.18 3.86 5.32
CA ILE A 100 -11.30 2.74 4.98
C ILE A 100 -10.49 2.30 6.21
N CYS A 101 -9.90 3.24 6.94
CA CYS A 101 -9.13 2.95 8.13
C CYS A 101 -9.99 2.36 9.26
N LEU A 102 -11.20 2.89 9.47
CA LEU A 102 -12.14 2.34 10.46
C LEU A 102 -12.61 0.93 10.08
N ASN A 103 -12.86 0.67 8.80
CA ASN A 103 -13.22 -0.67 8.33
C ASN A 103 -12.06 -1.65 8.53
N TRP A 104 -10.83 -1.28 8.13
CA TRP A 104 -9.64 -2.08 8.40
C TRP A 104 -9.47 -2.35 9.90
N PHE A 105 -9.64 -1.34 10.76
CA PHE A 105 -9.51 -1.52 12.20
C PHE A 105 -10.51 -2.54 12.76
N LYS A 106 -11.78 -2.45 12.37
CA LYS A 106 -12.83 -3.37 12.83
C LYS A 106 -12.68 -4.79 12.29
N SER A 107 -12.30 -4.90 11.02
CA SER A 107 -12.32 -6.17 10.28
C SER A 107 -10.98 -6.90 10.32
N THR A 108 -9.86 -6.19 10.54
CA THR A 108 -8.50 -6.74 10.57
C THR A 108 -7.86 -6.63 11.95
N PHE A 109 -7.79 -5.42 12.53
CA PHE A 109 -7.06 -5.22 13.80
C PHE A 109 -7.75 -5.93 14.97
N ILE A 110 -9.03 -5.61 15.25
CA ILE A 110 -9.76 -6.18 16.41
C ILE A 110 -9.77 -7.73 16.43
N PRO A 111 -9.98 -8.44 15.31
CA PRO A 111 -10.03 -9.90 15.32
C PRO A 111 -8.66 -10.58 15.46
N GLN A 112 -7.56 -9.87 15.19
CA GLN A 112 -6.22 -10.46 15.13
C GLN A 112 -5.27 -9.99 16.25
N ALA A 113 -5.56 -8.85 16.88
CA ALA A 113 -4.70 -8.21 17.89
C ALA A 113 -4.84 -8.77 19.32
#